data_AF-A0A8D0NLM8-F1
#
_entry.id   AF-A0A8D0NLM8-F1
#
_cell.length_a   1.000
_cell.length_b   1.000
_cell.length_c   1.000
_cell.angle_alpha   90.00
_cell.angle_beta   90.00
_cell.angle_gamma   90.00
#
_symmetry.space_group_name_H-M   'P 1'
#
loop_
_entity.id
_entity.type
_entity.pdbx_description
1 polymer ?
#
loop_
_entity_poly.entity_id
_entity_poly.type
_entity_poly.pdbx_seq_one_letter_code
_entity_poly.pdbx_strand_id
1 'polypeptide(L)'
;MQLVRAGATLDVSTTRYAQTPAHIAAFGGHPQCLVWLIQAGASINKPDCEGETPIHKAARSGSLDCVSALVANGAHVDYVIRIDLIFSSNPRKGEHSI
;
A
#
# COMPACT_ATOMS: atom_id res chain seq x y z
N MET A 1 10.29 18.25 12.91
CA MET A 1 9.54 18.45 11.66
C MET A 1 10.46 18.96 10.55
N GLN A 2 11.36 18.16 9.97
CA GLN A 2 11.98 18.47 8.67
C GLN A 2 12.83 17.31 8.17
N LEU A 3 12.24 16.45 7.33
CA LEU A 3 12.99 15.58 6.42
C LEU A 3 12.49 15.73 4.98
N VAL A 4 11.92 16.89 4.64
CA VAL A 4 11.43 17.23 3.28
C VAL A 4 12.49 18.04 2.50
N ARG A 5 13.73 18.17 3.02
CA ARG A 5 14.75 19.08 2.47
C ARG A 5 15.92 18.42 1.76
N ALA A 6 16.00 17.09 1.76
CA ALA A 6 16.80 16.38 0.78
C ALA A 6 15.87 16.10 -0.41
N GLY A 7 16.30 16.35 -1.64
CA GLY A 7 15.57 16.00 -2.87
C GLY A 7 15.39 14.48 -3.07
N ALA A 8 15.15 13.73 -1.99
CA ALA A 8 14.60 12.40 -2.02
C ALA A 8 13.23 12.52 -2.67
N THR A 9 13.16 12.11 -3.92
CA THR A 9 11.87 11.96 -4.60
C THR A 9 11.01 11.04 -3.72
N LEU A 10 9.87 11.54 -3.23
CA LEU A 10 8.94 10.74 -2.41
C LEU A 10 8.38 9.53 -3.19
N ASP A 11 8.64 9.53 -4.50
CA ASP A 11 8.37 8.47 -5.44
C ASP A 11 9.62 7.61 -5.76
N VAL A 12 10.74 7.71 -5.02
CA VAL A 12 11.87 6.77 -5.18
C VAL A 12 11.31 5.38 -4.96
N SER A 13 11.26 4.63 -6.05
CA SER A 13 10.83 3.26 -6.07
C SER A 13 12.02 2.37 -5.71
N THR A 14 11.89 1.42 -4.79
CA THR A 14 12.97 0.45 -4.55
C THR A 14 13.26 -0.29 -5.85
N THR A 15 14.53 -0.35 -6.28
CA THR A 15 14.90 -0.76 -7.65
C THR A 15 14.39 -2.14 -8.04
N ARG A 16 14.20 -3.05 -7.07
CA ARG A 16 13.79 -4.43 -7.34
C ARG A 16 12.28 -4.65 -7.45
N TYR A 17 11.47 -3.83 -6.78
CA TYR A 17 10.00 -3.99 -6.78
C TYR A 17 9.23 -2.75 -7.21
N ALA A 18 9.93 -1.68 -7.59
CA ALA A 18 9.35 -0.38 -7.85
C ALA A 18 8.45 0.15 -6.69
N GLN A 19 8.71 -0.25 -5.44
CA GLN A 19 7.91 0.16 -4.29
C GLN A 19 8.27 1.55 -3.81
N THR A 20 7.29 2.45 -3.73
CA THR A 20 7.45 3.77 -3.09
C THR A 20 7.40 3.67 -1.56
N PRO A 21 7.86 4.68 -0.81
CA PRO A 21 7.66 4.78 0.64
C PRO A 21 6.19 4.56 1.07
N ALA A 22 5.23 4.98 0.25
CA ALA A 22 3.80 4.75 0.51
C ALA A 22 3.43 3.26 0.48
N HIS A 23 4.03 2.45 -0.41
CA HIS A 23 3.84 0.99 -0.41
C HIS A 23 4.35 0.35 0.88
N ILE A 24 5.53 0.79 1.33
CA ILE A 24 6.16 0.26 2.54
C ILE A 24 5.34 0.63 3.78
N ALA A 25 4.90 1.90 3.89
CA ALA A 25 4.07 2.35 5.00
C ALA A 25 2.70 1.64 5.04
N ALA A 26 2.10 1.40 3.87
CA ALA A 26 0.84 0.67 3.76
C ALA A 26 0.99 -0.82 4.11
N PHE A 27 2.06 -1.48 3.64
CA PHE A 27 2.36 -2.87 3.98
C PHE A 27 2.67 -3.03 5.48
N GLY A 28 3.40 -2.08 6.07
CA GLY A 28 3.75 -2.08 7.49
C GLY A 28 2.61 -1.71 8.43
N GLY A 29 1.45 -1.30 7.92
CA GLY A 29 0.32 -0.89 8.76
C GLY A 29 0.59 0.40 9.53
N HIS A 30 1.26 1.37 8.90
CA HIS A 30 1.63 2.65 9.51
C HIS A 30 0.80 3.82 8.95
N PRO A 31 -0.46 4.00 9.40
CA PRO A 31 -1.37 4.99 8.83
C PRO A 31 -0.88 6.42 9.03
N GLN A 32 -0.28 6.78 10.18
CA GLN A 32 0.29 8.12 10.36
C GLN A 32 1.44 8.42 9.40
N CYS A 33 2.32 7.46 9.16
CA CYS A 33 3.42 7.61 8.19
C CYS A 33 2.87 7.78 6.78
N LEU A 34 1.83 7.01 6.45
CA LEU A 34 1.15 7.08 5.16
C LEU A 34 0.53 8.46 4.95
N VAL A 35 -0.26 8.97 5.90
CA VAL A 35 -0.86 10.32 5.83
C VAL A 35 0.22 11.39 5.68
N TRP A 36 1.32 11.30 6.42
CA TRP A 36 2.42 12.26 6.31
C TRP A 36 3.06 12.25 4.92
N LEU A 37 3.28 11.07 4.33
CA LEU A 37 3.83 10.92 2.98
C LEU A 37 2.88 11.52 1.92
N ILE A 38 1.57 11.30 2.08
CA ILE A 38 0.55 11.86 1.20
C ILE A 38 0.58 13.39 1.26
N GLN A 39 0.58 13.96 2.46
CA GLN A 39 0.66 15.40 2.69
C GLN A 39 1.96 16.00 2.15
N ALA A 40 3.05 15.22 2.15
CA ALA A 40 4.32 15.63 1.57
C ALA A 40 4.33 15.58 0.03
N GLY A 41 3.28 15.05 -0.62
CA GLY A 41 3.14 14.99 -2.08
C GLY A 41 3.54 13.65 -2.71
N ALA A 42 3.58 12.56 -1.93
CA ALA A 42 3.86 11.23 -2.47
C ALA A 42 2.73 10.74 -3.41
N SER A 43 3.10 10.02 -4.47
CA SER A 43 2.12 9.40 -5.36
C SER A 43 1.40 8.22 -4.70
N ILE A 44 0.11 8.37 -4.42
CA ILE A 44 -0.74 7.34 -3.78
C ILE A 44 -1.30 6.29 -4.73
N ASN A 45 -1.23 6.55 -6.04
CA ASN A 45 -1.78 5.67 -7.08
C ASN A 45 -0.70 5.06 -7.97
N LYS A 46 0.59 5.23 -7.64
CA LYS A 46 1.66 4.63 -8.44
C LYS A 46 1.66 3.11 -8.21
N PRO A 47 1.60 2.29 -9.29
CA PRO A 47 1.78 0.86 -9.18
C PRO A 47 3.27 0.52 -9.00
N ASP A 48 3.53 -0.56 -8.27
CA ASP A 48 4.81 -1.22 -8.15
C ASP A 48 5.04 -2.20 -9.32
N CYS A 49 6.10 -3.00 -9.29
CA CYS A 49 6.41 -3.92 -10.40
C CYS A 49 5.40 -5.07 -10.55
N GLU A 50 4.62 -5.35 -9.50
CA GLU A 50 3.55 -6.35 -9.50
C GLU A 50 2.21 -5.74 -9.93
N GLY A 51 2.20 -4.45 -10.31
CA GLY A 51 0.98 -3.71 -10.62
C GLY A 51 0.21 -3.29 -9.37
N GLU A 52 0.81 -3.42 -8.19
CA GLU A 52 0.13 -3.15 -6.93
C GLU A 52 0.36 -1.72 -6.49
N THR A 53 -0.66 -1.11 -5.91
CA THR A 53 -0.61 0.26 -5.40
C THR A 53 -0.50 0.22 -3.87
N PRO A 54 -0.23 1.36 -3.20
CA PRO A 54 -0.22 1.41 -1.73
C PRO A 54 -1.50 0.82 -1.10
N ILE A 55 -2.67 1.00 -1.70
CA ILE A 55 -3.92 0.43 -1.18
C ILE A 55 -3.96 -1.11 -1.28
N HIS A 56 -3.36 -1.70 -2.32
CA HIS A 56 -3.21 -3.15 -2.42
C HIS A 56 -2.33 -3.70 -1.29
N LYS A 57 -1.22 -3.03 -0.96
CA LYS A 57 -0.33 -3.43 0.13
C LYS A 57 -1.01 -3.27 1.51
N ALA A 58 -1.79 -2.21 1.72
CA ALA A 58 -2.59 -2.03 2.94
C ALA A 58 -3.66 -3.11 3.10
N ALA A 59 -4.32 -3.49 2.00
CA ALA A 59 -5.30 -4.57 2.00
C ALA A 59 -4.63 -5.93 2.30
N ARG A 60 -3.46 -6.21 1.70
CA ARG A 60 -2.69 -7.43 1.98
C ARG A 60 -2.21 -7.52 3.42
N SER A 61 -1.80 -6.40 4.01
CA SER A 61 -1.40 -6.35 5.42
C SER A 61 -2.58 -6.45 6.39
N GLY A 62 -3.83 -6.39 5.91
CA GLY A 62 -5.03 -6.38 6.75
C GLY A 62 -5.23 -5.06 7.50
N SER A 63 -4.52 -3.99 7.12
CA SER A 63 -4.52 -2.71 7.84
C SER A 63 -5.68 -1.81 7.40
N LEU A 64 -6.86 -1.99 8.00
CA LEU A 64 -8.04 -1.16 7.72
C LEU A 64 -7.77 0.34 7.92
N ASP A 65 -6.94 0.72 8.89
CA ASP A 65 -6.59 2.12 9.13
C ASP A 65 -5.80 2.73 7.96
N CYS A 66 -4.89 1.95 7.36
CA CYS A 66 -4.14 2.39 6.18
C CYS A 66 -5.03 2.49 4.95
N VAL A 67 -5.95 1.54 4.77
CA VAL A 67 -6.95 1.59 3.70
C VAL A 67 -7.83 2.83 3.87
N SER A 68 -8.35 3.07 5.08
CA SER A 68 -9.18 4.23 5.39
C SER A 68 -8.43 5.54 5.16
N ALA A 69 -7.16 5.62 5.56
CA ALA A 69 -6.31 6.79 5.31
C ALA A 69 -6.10 7.05 3.81
N LEU A 70 -5.84 6.01 3.01
CA LEU A 70 -5.67 6.15 1.56
C LEU A 70 -6.96 6.58 0.86
N VAL A 71 -8.09 5.97 1.20
CA VAL A 71 -9.41 6.31 0.65
C VAL A 71 -9.79 7.75 1.02
N ALA A 72 -9.58 8.16 2.27
CA ALA A 72 -9.86 9.52 2.73
C ALA A 72 -9.01 10.58 2.01
N ASN A 73 -7.85 10.20 1.49
CA ASN A 73 -6.96 11.08 0.73
C ASN A 73 -7.09 10.93 -0.80
N GLY A 74 -8.15 10.28 -1.28
CA GLY A 74 -8.46 10.21 -2.71
C GLY A 74 -7.69 9.14 -3.50
N ALA A 75 -7.20 8.09 -2.83
CA ALA A 75 -6.65 6.94 -3.55
C ALA A 75 -7.74 6.26 -4.38
N HIS A 76 -7.42 5.90 -5.62
CA HIS A 76 -8.37 5.20 -6.48
C HIS A 76 -8.57 3.77 -6.00
N VAL A 77 -9.74 3.51 -5.41
CA VAL A 77 -10.17 2.19 -4.94
C VAL A 77 -10.46 1.24 -6.11
N ASP A 78 -10.72 1.81 -7.29
CA ASP A 78 -11.07 1.11 -8.54
C ASP A 78 -9.91 0.42 -9.24
N TYR A 79 -8.67 0.53 -8.73
CA TYR A 79 -7.54 -0.27 -9.23
C TYR A 79 -7.66 -1.77 -8.90
N VAL A 80 -8.88 -2.20 -8.56
CA VAL A 80 -9.32 -3.57 -8.40
C VAL A 80 -8.59 -4.21 -7.25
N ILE A 81 -9.14 -4.00 -6.06
CA ILE A 81 -9.08 -4.97 -4.99
C ILE A 81 -9.63 -6.29 -5.57
N ARG A 82 -8.81 -7.06 -6.29
CA ARG A 82 -9.07 -8.45 -6.64
C ARG A 82 -9.03 -9.18 -5.31
N ILE A 83 -10.16 -9.13 -4.60
CA ILE A 83 -10.39 -9.91 -3.37
C ILE A 83 -10.01 -11.38 -3.61
N ASP A 84 -10.16 -11.86 -4.84
CA ASP A 84 -9.70 -13.15 -5.34
C ASP A 84 -8.21 -13.44 -5.05
N LEU A 85 -7.30 -12.47 -5.18
CA LEU A 85 -5.84 -12.68 -5.00
C LEU A 85 -5.40 -12.60 -3.53
N ILE A 86 -6.09 -11.81 -2.72
CA ILE A 86 -5.82 -11.70 -1.27
C ILE A 86 -6.25 -12.98 -0.55
N PHE A 87 -7.36 -13.59 -0.94
CA PHE A 87 -7.77 -14.90 -0.42
C PHE A 87 -7.02 -16.08 -1.07
N SER A 88 -6.53 -15.97 -2.32
CA SER A 88 -5.72 -17.03 -2.94
C SER A 88 -4.37 -17.25 -2.25
N SER A 89 -3.88 -16.30 -1.45
CA SER A 89 -2.65 -16.45 -0.66
C SER A 89 -2.90 -17.04 0.74
N ASN A 90 -4.15 -17.39 1.08
CA ASN A 90 -4.46 -18.15 2.27
C ASN A 90 -4.75 -19.61 1.88
N PRO A 91 -3.74 -20.49 1.80
CA PRO A 91 -4.01 -21.91 1.85
C PRO A 91 -4.48 -22.20 3.28
N ARG A 92 -5.78 -22.02 3.55
CA ARG A 92 -6.43 -22.73 4.64
C ARG A 92 -6.32 -24.21 4.29
N LYS A 93 -5.19 -24.82 4.64
CA LYS A 93 -5.10 -26.27 4.79
C LYS A 93 -6.18 -26.65 5.80
N GLY A 94 -7.06 -27.54 5.37
CA GLY A 94 -8.02 -28.21 6.23
C GLY A 94 -9.45 -27.76 6.00
N GLU A 95 -9.91 -27.77 4.75
CA GLU A 95 -11.29 -28.17 4.51
C GLU A 95 -11.44 -29.61 5.02
N HIS A 96 -12.36 -29.79 5.97
CA HIS A 96 -12.85 -31.09 6.38
C HIS A 96 -13.21 -31.93 5.15
N SER A 97 -12.57 -33.08 5.01
CA SER A 97 -13.13 -34.19 4.27
C SER A 97 -13.06 -35.42 5.17
N ILE A 98 -14.27 -35.77 5.65
CA ILE A 98 -14.81 -37.09 6.02
C ILE A 98 -13.84 -38.21 6.42
#